data_AF-A0A174S1I0-F1
#
_entry.id   AF-A0A174S1I0-F1
#
_cell.length_a   1.000
_cell.length_b   1.000
_cell.length_c   1.000
_cell.angle_alpha   90.00
_cell.angle_beta   90.00
_cell.angle_gamma   90.00
#
_symmetry.space_group_name_H-M   'P 1'
#
loop_
_entity.id
_entity.type
_entity.pdbx_description
1 polymer ?
#
loop_
_entity_poly.entity_id
_entity_poly.type
_entity_poly.pdbx_seq_one_letter_code
_entity_poly.pdbx_strand_id
1 'polypeptide(L)'
;MMEKESKLFRLYTLCIFFLFLDAMYPWYMWGNYVREFTILIAALVSIYIGLMESGHFCVTTKNLIWSFLLLSSVLWNIIGGDIGRYTSLGKFVVWIYLFSLKSVDKQYILRFITKWTACLVLVSLVSYLLFFAGIMPFDPSLITFNNNQYVCQNFYTFMLYVNRPDLRFMSIFMEPGHMTMGIVPLIMANGFDMRNKYVRILFICELFTLSLAGYVTLFIGYFLFNLSLHSLRNLLVGIVFIGLLIYLMNFAGYSDILQTSIWDRLEYKDGNIVGNNRVSSEFEKVYQYFISSSKIWTGNSLIDVTIYGGVSGYKKYLVQNGIIGLILGLAIYTYSYLMSFKYRIGVFTLILLLLLYQNAYPYWFCVMCMYILGSDNLKSKKTYK
;
A
#
# COMPACT_ATOMS: atom_id res chain seq x y z
N MET A 1 -25.76 20.73 3.64
CA MET A 1 -25.10 21.17 4.87
C MET A 1 -24.70 19.90 5.60
N MET A 2 -23.41 19.52 5.64
CA MET A 2 -23.00 18.32 6.38
C MET A 2 -23.19 18.62 7.87
N GLU A 3 -23.98 17.80 8.57
CA GLU A 3 -24.01 17.80 10.03
C GLU A 3 -22.57 17.70 10.55
N LYS A 4 -22.29 18.42 11.63
CA LYS A 4 -20.96 18.43 12.22
C LYS A 4 -20.70 17.06 12.81
N GLU A 5 -19.80 16.30 12.20
CA GLU A 5 -19.44 14.96 12.65
C GLU A 5 -19.15 14.90 14.16
N SER A 6 -19.62 13.83 14.79
CA SER A 6 -19.42 13.60 16.22
C SER A 6 -17.92 13.59 16.57
N LYS A 7 -17.59 13.85 17.84
CA LYS A 7 -16.19 13.74 18.30
C LYS A 7 -15.69 12.30 18.17
N LEU A 8 -16.57 11.32 18.39
CA LEU A 8 -16.25 9.90 18.34
C LEU A 8 -15.97 9.43 16.91
N PHE A 9 -16.80 9.80 15.94
CA PHE A 9 -16.56 9.47 14.53
C PHE A 9 -15.27 10.11 13.98
N ARG A 10 -14.93 11.33 14.43
CA ARG A 10 -13.64 11.95 14.12
C ARG A 10 -12.46 11.19 14.73
N LEU A 11 -12.58 10.70 15.97
CA LEU A 11 -11.56 9.86 16.59
C LEU A 11 -11.41 8.54 15.83
N TYR A 12 -12.51 7.88 15.48
CA TYR A 12 -12.50 6.68 14.65
C TYR A 12 -11.80 6.93 13.30
N THR A 13 -12.13 8.04 12.63
CA THR A 13 -11.46 8.45 11.37
C THR A 13 -9.96 8.63 11.55
N LEU A 14 -9.52 9.24 12.66
CA LEU A 14 -8.10 9.38 12.99
C LEU A 14 -7.43 8.02 13.21
N CYS A 15 -8.07 7.08 13.92
CA CYS A 15 -7.55 5.73 14.10
C CYS A 15 -7.35 5.01 12.76
N ILE A 16 -8.31 5.10 11.84
CA ILE A 16 -8.16 4.53 10.49
C ILE A 16 -7.00 5.18 9.73
N PHE A 17 -6.84 6.50 9.84
CA PHE A 17 -5.73 7.22 9.22
C PHE A 17 -4.37 6.78 9.78
N PHE A 18 -4.23 6.63 11.09
CA PHE A 18 -2.98 6.13 11.69
C PHE A 18 -2.68 4.69 11.29
N LEU A 19 -3.67 3.80 11.20
CA LEU A 19 -3.48 2.45 10.69
C LEU A 19 -3.11 2.42 9.21
N PHE A 20 -3.66 3.34 8.41
CA PHE A 20 -3.26 3.53 7.02
C PHE A 20 -1.78 3.92 6.91
N LEU A 21 -1.31 4.85 7.76
CA LEU A 21 0.10 5.25 7.80
C LEU A 21 1.01 4.13 8.34
N ASP A 22 0.64 3.50 9.45
CA ASP A 22 1.38 2.39 10.09
C ASP A 22 1.71 1.27 9.11
N ALA A 23 0.76 0.97 8.21
CA ALA A 23 0.96 -0.02 7.17
C ALA A 23 2.20 0.28 6.32
N MET A 24 2.55 1.55 6.05
CA MET A 24 3.74 1.90 5.28
C MET A 24 5.02 1.96 6.12
N TYR A 25 4.97 1.55 7.39
CA TYR A 25 6.09 1.49 8.35
C TYR A 25 6.79 2.84 8.52
N PRO A 26 6.11 3.85 9.09
CA PRO A 26 6.74 5.14 9.35
C PRO A 26 7.81 5.00 10.43
N TRP A 27 8.90 5.77 10.31
CA TRP A 27 10.09 5.62 11.14
C TRP A 27 9.85 5.75 12.64
N TYR A 28 8.92 6.61 13.06
CA TYR A 28 8.61 6.82 14.48
C TYR A 28 7.87 5.65 15.12
N MET A 29 7.45 4.65 14.34
CA MET A 29 6.87 3.38 14.81
C MET A 29 7.87 2.22 14.78
N TRP A 30 9.15 2.48 14.47
CA TRP A 30 10.17 1.45 14.38
C TRP A 30 10.66 1.01 15.75
N GLY A 31 10.76 -0.31 15.96
CA GLY A 31 11.36 -0.91 17.15
C GLY A 31 10.64 -0.62 18.47
N ASN A 32 9.37 -0.18 18.42
CA ASN A 32 8.59 0.20 19.59
C ASN A 32 7.16 -0.36 19.54
N TYR A 33 6.46 -0.29 20.69
CA TYR A 33 5.10 -0.83 20.84
C TYR A 33 3.98 0.05 20.25
N VAL A 34 4.30 1.19 19.62
CA VAL A 34 3.31 2.17 19.15
C VAL A 34 2.38 1.53 18.11
N ARG A 35 2.91 0.62 17.28
CA ARG A 35 2.12 -0.12 16.29
C ARG A 35 1.04 -0.97 16.93
N GLU A 36 1.42 -1.81 17.90
CA GLU A 36 0.51 -2.70 18.61
C GLU A 36 -0.56 -1.89 19.35
N PHE A 37 -0.17 -0.79 20.01
CA PHE A 37 -1.10 0.13 20.67
C PHE A 37 -2.05 0.80 19.69
N THR A 38 -1.57 1.24 18.52
CA THR A 38 -2.42 1.87 17.49
C THR A 38 -3.50 0.91 17.01
N ILE A 39 -3.17 -0.36 16.80
CA ILE A 39 -4.12 -1.41 16.41
C ILE A 39 -5.14 -1.67 17.52
N LEU A 40 -4.67 -1.80 18.77
CA LEU A 40 -5.55 -2.02 19.91
C LEU A 40 -6.55 -0.87 20.10
N ILE A 41 -6.06 0.38 20.11
CA ILE A 41 -6.89 1.58 20.25
C ILE A 41 -7.90 1.65 19.11
N ALA A 42 -7.47 1.43 17.85
CA ALA A 42 -8.36 1.45 16.72
C ALA A 42 -9.46 0.38 16.82
N ALA A 43 -9.14 -0.83 17.27
CA ALA A 43 -10.13 -1.89 17.47
C ALA A 43 -11.14 -1.53 18.57
N LEU A 44 -10.67 -1.00 19.71
CA LEU A 44 -11.53 -0.55 20.81
C LEU A 44 -12.44 0.60 20.38
N VAL A 45 -11.90 1.60 19.67
CA VAL A 45 -12.69 2.72 19.14
C VAL A 45 -13.71 2.23 18.11
N SER A 46 -13.36 1.24 17.28
CA SER A 46 -14.30 0.62 16.31
C SER A 46 -15.48 -0.05 17.01
N ILE A 47 -15.23 -0.78 18.09
CA ILE A 47 -16.28 -1.40 18.90
C ILE A 47 -17.13 -0.32 19.58
N TYR A 48 -16.48 0.67 20.19
CA TYR A 48 -17.18 1.72 20.94
C TYR A 48 -18.10 2.56 20.05
N ILE A 49 -17.65 2.94 18.85
CA ILE A 49 -18.52 3.64 17.89
C ILE A 49 -19.65 2.75 17.37
N GLY A 50 -19.41 1.44 17.21
CA GLY A 50 -20.44 0.47 16.86
C GLY A 50 -21.57 0.40 17.89
N LEU A 51 -21.24 0.54 19.17
CA LEU A 51 -22.19 0.52 20.28
C LEU A 51 -22.91 1.87 20.50
N MET A 52 -22.17 2.98 20.43
CA MET A 52 -22.69 4.31 20.78
C MET A 52 -23.32 5.06 19.61
N GLU A 53 -22.82 4.84 18.39
CA GLU A 53 -23.23 5.55 17.18
C GLU A 53 -23.52 4.55 16.05
N SER A 54 -24.31 3.51 16.37
CA SER A 54 -24.68 2.42 15.46
C SER A 54 -25.30 2.90 14.14
N GLY A 55 -25.87 4.11 14.13
CA GLY A 55 -26.42 4.80 12.96
C GLY A 55 -25.44 4.99 11.79
N HIS A 56 -24.12 4.93 12.01
CA HIS A 56 -23.11 4.97 10.94
C HIS A 56 -23.00 3.65 10.16
N PHE A 57 -23.53 2.55 10.69
CA PHE A 57 -23.33 1.22 10.14
C PHE A 57 -24.60 0.70 9.44
N CYS A 58 -24.38 -0.09 8.39
CA CYS A 58 -25.41 -0.82 7.66
C CYS A 58 -24.93 -2.25 7.44
N VAL A 59 -25.41 -3.16 8.28
CA VAL A 59 -25.04 -4.59 8.22
C VAL A 59 -26.08 -5.34 7.41
N THR A 60 -25.63 -5.96 6.32
CA THR A 60 -26.45 -6.83 5.46
C THR A 60 -25.88 -8.24 5.44
N THR A 61 -26.63 -9.21 4.88
CA THR A 61 -26.13 -10.58 4.66
C THR A 61 -24.81 -10.60 3.88
N LYS A 62 -24.61 -9.65 2.97
CA LYS A 62 -23.35 -9.52 2.22
C LYS A 62 -22.18 -9.13 3.12
N ASN A 63 -22.41 -8.26 4.11
CA ASN A 63 -21.40 -7.89 5.11
C ASN A 63 -21.05 -9.08 6.00
N LEU A 64 -22.02 -9.91 6.37
CA LEU A 64 -21.78 -11.10 7.17
C LEU A 64 -20.95 -12.14 6.42
N ILE A 65 -21.28 -12.42 5.14
CA ILE A 65 -20.49 -13.33 4.29
C ILE A 65 -19.06 -12.81 4.13
N TRP A 66 -18.89 -11.52 3.82
CA TRP A 66 -17.57 -10.91 3.70
C TRP A 66 -16.76 -11.02 4.99
N SER A 67 -17.41 -10.78 6.14
CA SER A 67 -16.77 -10.88 7.47
C SER A 67 -16.37 -12.32 7.80
N PHE A 68 -17.19 -13.31 7.42
CA PHE A 68 -16.87 -14.73 7.58
C PHE A 68 -15.68 -15.15 6.72
N LEU A 69 -15.64 -14.74 5.45
CA LEU A 69 -14.49 -15.00 4.56
C LEU A 69 -13.22 -14.36 5.11
N LEU A 70 -13.31 -13.10 5.57
CA LEU A 70 -12.20 -12.40 6.18
C LEU A 70 -11.71 -13.10 7.46
N LEU A 71 -12.62 -13.48 8.36
CA LEU A 71 -12.26 -14.17 9.60
C LEU A 71 -11.55 -15.49 9.30
N SER A 72 -12.12 -16.30 8.40
CA SER A 72 -11.53 -17.58 7.97
C SER A 72 -10.11 -17.38 7.44
N SER A 73 -9.91 -16.34 6.62
CA SER A 73 -8.59 -16.03 6.08
C SER A 73 -7.61 -15.53 7.12
N VAL A 74 -8.05 -14.65 8.02
CA VAL A 74 -7.22 -14.12 9.11
C VAL A 74 -6.77 -15.26 10.03
N LEU A 75 -7.69 -16.14 10.43
CA LEU A 75 -7.37 -17.32 11.25
C LEU A 75 -6.38 -18.26 10.55
N TRP A 76 -6.54 -18.44 9.23
CA TRP A 76 -5.59 -19.24 8.44
C TRP A 76 -4.18 -18.65 8.45
N ASN A 77 -4.06 -17.35 8.21
CA ASN A 77 -2.76 -16.67 8.15
C ASN A 77 -2.06 -16.61 9.52
N ILE A 78 -2.82 -16.59 10.62
CA ILE A 78 -2.28 -16.72 11.98
C ILE A 78 -1.59 -18.07 12.19
N ILE A 79 -2.12 -19.15 11.61
CA ILE A 79 -1.54 -20.49 11.70
C ILE A 79 -0.30 -20.62 10.80
N GLY A 80 -0.32 -20.00 9.61
CA GLY A 80 0.77 -20.01 8.64
C GLY A 80 2.04 -19.22 9.04
N GLY A 81 1.98 -18.44 10.13
CA GLY A 81 3.14 -17.71 10.66
C GLY A 81 3.46 -16.41 9.91
N ASP A 82 2.59 -15.94 9.02
CA ASP A 82 2.81 -14.72 8.23
C ASP A 82 2.40 -13.44 8.98
N ILE A 83 1.58 -13.55 10.04
CA ILE A 83 1.04 -12.39 10.75
C ILE A 83 1.11 -12.57 12.27
N GLY A 84 1.55 -11.53 12.99
CA GLY A 84 1.50 -11.48 14.45
C GLY A 84 0.09 -11.75 14.98
N ARG A 85 -0.06 -12.79 15.82
CA ARG A 85 -1.38 -13.36 16.20
C ARG A 85 -2.39 -12.32 16.71
N TYR A 86 -1.94 -11.43 17.60
CA TYR A 86 -2.80 -10.43 18.25
C TYR A 86 -3.11 -9.23 17.35
N THR A 87 -2.15 -8.81 16.51
CA THR A 87 -2.33 -7.67 15.61
C THR A 87 -3.31 -8.01 14.47
N SER A 88 -3.37 -9.28 14.06
CA SER A 88 -4.33 -9.80 13.08
C SER A 88 -5.79 -9.64 13.50
N LEU A 89 -6.12 -10.04 14.74
CA LEU A 89 -7.49 -9.97 15.24
C LEU A 89 -7.96 -8.52 15.46
N GLY A 90 -7.07 -7.65 15.94
CA GLY A 90 -7.36 -6.22 16.04
C GLY A 90 -7.69 -5.61 14.67
N LYS A 91 -6.89 -5.90 13.64
CA LYS A 91 -7.15 -5.46 12.25
C LYS A 91 -8.46 -6.02 11.70
N PHE A 92 -8.77 -7.29 11.99
CA PHE A 92 -10.04 -7.90 11.62
C PHE A 92 -11.24 -7.09 12.14
N VAL A 93 -11.24 -6.73 13.42
CA VAL A 93 -12.29 -5.90 14.04
C VAL A 93 -12.42 -4.57 13.29
N VAL A 94 -11.31 -3.88 13.04
CA VAL A 94 -11.34 -2.59 12.33
C VAL A 94 -11.91 -2.74 10.92
N TRP A 95 -11.52 -3.78 10.19
CA TRP A 95 -12.00 -4.01 8.81
C TRP A 95 -13.48 -4.31 8.73
N ILE A 96 -14.06 -5.11 9.63
CA ILE A 96 -15.50 -5.41 9.60
C ILE A 96 -16.35 -4.16 9.86
N TYR A 97 -15.91 -3.28 10.78
CA TYR A 97 -16.58 -2.01 11.03
C TYR A 97 -16.43 -1.07 9.82
N LEU A 98 -15.22 -0.92 9.28
CA LEU A 98 -14.96 -0.09 8.10
C LEU A 98 -15.80 -0.55 6.89
N PHE A 99 -15.88 -1.87 6.67
CA PHE A 99 -16.65 -2.45 5.58
C PHE A 99 -18.16 -2.22 5.75
N SER A 100 -18.65 -2.18 6.99
CA SER A 100 -20.07 -2.01 7.32
C SER A 100 -20.54 -0.56 7.38
N LEU A 101 -19.66 0.43 7.27
CA LEU A 101 -20.04 1.84 7.23
C LEU A 101 -20.94 2.18 6.02
N LYS A 102 -21.82 3.17 6.23
CA LYS A 102 -22.59 3.80 5.16
C LYS A 102 -21.67 4.50 4.15
N SER A 103 -22.15 4.65 2.92
CA SER A 103 -21.38 5.24 1.81
C SER A 103 -20.91 6.67 2.10
N VAL A 104 -21.76 7.48 2.75
CA VAL A 104 -21.43 8.87 3.12
C VAL A 104 -20.21 8.92 4.05
N ASP A 105 -20.21 8.06 5.07
CA ASP A 105 -19.14 7.96 6.07
C ASP A 105 -17.83 7.46 5.45
N LYS A 106 -17.91 6.44 4.57
CA LYS A 106 -16.75 5.94 3.81
C LYS A 106 -16.14 7.05 2.94
N GLN A 107 -16.97 7.83 2.25
CA GLN A 107 -16.50 8.96 1.43
C GLN A 107 -15.86 10.05 2.29
N TYR A 108 -16.39 10.33 3.48
CA TYR A 108 -15.78 11.26 4.42
C TYR A 108 -14.38 10.80 4.84
N ILE A 109 -14.24 9.54 5.29
CA ILE A 109 -12.95 8.96 5.70
C ILE A 109 -11.95 8.96 4.53
N LEU A 110 -12.38 8.58 3.33
CA LEU A 110 -11.50 8.60 2.14
C LEU A 110 -10.97 10.01 1.86
N ARG A 111 -11.84 11.03 1.89
CA ARG A 111 -11.43 12.43 1.69
C ARG A 111 -10.46 12.89 2.77
N PHE A 112 -10.70 12.50 4.01
CA PHE A 112 -9.82 12.80 5.15
C PHE A 112 -8.42 12.20 4.93
N ILE A 113 -8.33 10.89 4.66
CA ILE A 113 -7.06 10.20 4.40
C ILE A 113 -6.36 10.81 3.19
N THR A 114 -7.07 11.04 2.08
CA THR A 114 -6.51 11.64 0.86
C THR A 114 -5.87 12.99 1.14
N LYS A 115 -6.59 13.87 1.85
CA LYS A 115 -6.12 15.22 2.18
C LYS A 115 -4.88 15.17 3.06
N TRP A 116 -4.93 14.45 4.17
CA TRP A 116 -3.86 14.49 5.17
C TRP A 116 -2.63 13.71 4.77
N THR A 117 -2.79 12.59 4.06
CA THR A 117 -1.64 11.91 3.42
C THR A 117 -0.97 12.84 2.42
N ALA A 118 -1.74 13.52 1.54
CA ALA A 118 -1.18 14.46 0.57
C ALA A 118 -0.42 15.60 1.24
N CYS A 119 -0.97 16.21 2.29
CA CYS A 119 -0.27 17.26 3.05
C CYS A 119 1.03 16.75 3.66
N LEU A 120 1.01 15.55 4.27
CA LEU A 120 2.18 14.95 4.90
C LEU A 120 3.30 14.70 3.89
N VAL A 121 2.99 14.05 2.77
CA VAL A 121 4.01 13.75 1.74
C VAL A 121 4.46 14.99 1.00
N LEU A 122 3.63 16.04 0.90
CA LEU A 122 4.04 17.31 0.32
C LEU A 122 5.07 18.02 1.20
N VAL A 123 4.82 18.12 2.50
CA VAL A 123 5.79 18.70 3.45
C VAL A 123 7.12 17.94 3.37
N SER A 124 7.04 16.61 3.35
CA SER A 124 8.20 15.75 3.18
C SER A 124 8.96 15.99 1.86
N LEU A 125 8.24 16.11 0.74
CA LEU A 125 8.84 16.36 -0.58
C LEU A 125 9.51 17.74 -0.63
N VAL A 126 8.89 18.76 -0.05
CA VAL A 126 9.50 20.11 0.03
C VAL A 126 10.80 20.06 0.82
N SER A 127 10.82 19.42 1.99
CA SER A 127 12.06 19.25 2.78
C SER A 127 13.14 18.49 2.00
N TYR A 128 12.76 17.42 1.30
CA TYR A 128 13.65 16.62 0.47
C TYR A 128 14.26 17.43 -0.69
N LEU A 129 13.48 18.30 -1.34
CA LEU A 129 14.00 19.19 -2.38
C LEU A 129 14.92 20.27 -1.80
N LEU A 130 14.63 20.80 -0.60
CA LEU A 130 15.50 21.75 0.09
C LEU A 130 16.84 21.13 0.50
N PHE A 131 16.85 19.85 0.87
CA PHE A 131 18.08 19.08 1.10
C PHE A 131 18.95 19.07 -0.15
N PHE A 132 18.40 18.75 -1.32
CA PHE A 132 19.14 18.78 -2.59
C PHE A 132 19.59 20.17 -3.01
N ALA A 133 18.83 21.20 -2.64
CA ALA A 133 19.23 22.59 -2.87
C ALA A 133 20.38 23.04 -1.95
N GLY A 134 20.80 22.24 -0.97
CA GLY A 134 21.82 22.61 0.01
C GLY A 134 21.36 23.64 1.05
N ILE A 135 20.04 23.81 1.20
CA ILE A 135 19.43 24.86 2.05
C ILE A 135 18.98 24.29 3.42
N MET A 136 19.02 22.97 3.59
CA MET A 136 18.48 22.33 4.79
C MET A 136 19.38 22.57 6.02
N PRO A 137 18.88 23.19 7.10
CA PRO A 137 19.72 23.64 8.22
C PRO A 137 19.88 22.60 9.35
N PHE A 138 19.47 21.34 9.13
CA PHE A 138 19.42 20.32 10.18
C PHE A 138 20.26 19.11 9.82
N ASP A 139 21.10 18.69 10.75
CA ASP A 139 21.83 17.43 10.65
C ASP A 139 20.87 16.24 10.86
N PRO A 140 20.99 15.17 10.06
CA PRO A 140 20.15 14.00 10.22
C PRO A 140 20.51 13.22 11.48
N SER A 141 19.49 12.60 12.09
CA SER A 141 19.70 11.56 13.11
C SER A 141 19.89 10.19 12.45
N LEU A 142 20.68 9.30 13.06
CA LEU A 142 20.80 7.93 12.58
C LEU A 142 19.74 7.04 13.26
N ILE A 143 18.97 6.30 12.48
CA ILE A 143 18.00 5.33 12.98
C ILE A 143 18.18 3.97 12.31
N THR A 144 17.89 2.91 13.05
CA THR A 144 17.97 1.53 12.53
C THR A 144 16.72 0.72 12.81
N PHE A 145 16.45 -0.26 11.96
CA PHE A 145 15.34 -1.20 12.13
C PHE A 145 15.71 -2.59 11.62
N ASN A 146 15.04 -3.61 12.18
CA ASN A 146 15.20 -5.03 11.86
C ASN A 146 16.66 -5.50 11.93
N ASN A 147 17.28 -5.46 13.12
CA ASN A 147 18.67 -5.89 13.35
C ASN A 147 19.69 -5.25 12.39
N ASN A 148 19.61 -3.93 12.21
CA ASN A 148 20.46 -3.14 11.29
C ASN A 148 20.33 -3.49 9.80
N GLN A 149 19.27 -4.20 9.38
CA GLN A 149 18.98 -4.36 7.95
C GLN A 149 18.56 -3.03 7.30
N TYR A 150 17.89 -2.17 8.07
CA TYR A 150 17.50 -0.83 7.66
C TYR A 150 18.31 0.17 8.46
N VAL A 151 19.15 0.97 7.79
CA VAL A 151 19.97 2.02 8.40
C VAL A 151 19.77 3.31 7.62
N CYS A 152 19.15 4.29 8.26
CA CYS A 152 18.69 5.51 7.60
C CYS A 152 19.17 6.78 8.33
N GLN A 153 19.52 7.79 7.52
CA GLN A 153 19.56 9.18 7.94
C GLN A 153 18.13 9.71 8.01
N ASN A 154 17.73 10.19 9.17
CA ASN A 154 16.40 10.68 9.47
C ASN A 154 16.41 12.19 9.64
N PHE A 155 15.77 12.86 8.68
CA PHE A 155 15.56 14.31 8.65
C PHE A 155 14.17 14.69 9.20
N TYR A 156 13.57 13.80 10.00
CA TYR A 156 12.25 13.86 10.64
C TYR A 156 11.06 13.84 9.68
N THR A 157 11.13 14.62 8.60
CA THR A 157 10.12 14.72 7.55
C THR A 157 10.37 13.76 6.40
N PHE A 158 11.60 13.30 6.20
CA PHE A 158 11.97 12.24 5.25
C PHE A 158 13.19 11.46 5.73
N MET A 159 13.45 10.31 5.10
CA MET A 159 14.62 9.49 5.35
C MET A 159 15.41 9.21 4.08
N LEU A 160 16.71 8.95 4.26
CA LEU A 160 17.62 8.45 3.23
C LEU A 160 18.40 7.24 3.75
N TYR A 161 18.70 6.28 2.88
CA TYR A 161 19.55 5.15 3.26
C TYR A 161 21.01 5.59 3.41
N VAL A 162 21.68 5.11 4.46
CA VAL A 162 23.13 5.35 4.64
C VAL A 162 23.94 4.45 3.72
N ASN A 163 23.56 3.17 3.64
CA ASN A 163 24.36 2.12 2.98
C ASN A 163 23.93 1.83 1.55
N ARG A 164 23.10 2.69 0.95
CA ARG A 164 22.68 2.56 -0.44
C ARG A 164 22.92 3.91 -1.12
N PRO A 165 23.49 3.95 -2.34
CA PRO A 165 23.55 5.17 -3.17
C PRO A 165 22.16 5.62 -3.66
N ASP A 166 21.10 5.03 -3.09
CA ASP A 166 19.71 5.22 -3.43
C ASP A 166 19.21 6.45 -2.66
N LEU A 167 19.39 7.63 -3.27
CA LEU A 167 18.78 8.87 -2.81
C LEU A 167 17.31 8.97 -3.23
N ARG A 168 16.51 7.90 -3.14
CA ARG A 168 15.09 7.95 -3.55
C ARG A 168 14.20 8.49 -2.46
N PHE A 169 13.19 9.23 -2.89
CA PHE A 169 12.18 9.77 -1.98
C PHE A 169 11.32 8.64 -1.40
N MET A 170 11.36 8.47 -0.08
CA MET A 170 10.51 7.52 0.64
C MET A 170 9.64 8.19 1.71
N SER A 171 9.68 9.53 1.79
CA SER A 171 9.06 10.28 2.88
C SER A 171 9.47 9.73 4.25
N ILE A 172 8.56 9.68 5.21
CA ILE A 172 8.75 9.08 6.54
C ILE A 172 8.68 7.54 6.54
N PHE A 173 8.46 6.91 5.39
CA PHE A 173 8.16 5.48 5.27
C PHE A 173 9.40 4.65 5.01
N MET A 174 9.28 3.33 5.23
CA MET A 174 10.43 2.44 5.25
C MET A 174 11.20 2.33 3.94
N GLU A 175 10.50 2.23 2.83
CA GLU A 175 11.11 2.18 1.52
C GLU A 175 10.20 2.88 0.51
N PRO A 176 10.75 3.30 -0.64
CA PRO A 176 9.94 3.80 -1.74
C PRO A 176 8.79 2.84 -2.12
N GLY A 177 9.04 1.51 -2.09
CA GLY A 177 8.01 0.51 -2.37
C GLY A 177 6.89 0.44 -1.33
N HIS A 178 7.19 0.73 -0.06
CA HIS A 178 6.18 0.79 1.01
C HIS A 178 5.28 2.01 0.83
N MET A 179 5.87 3.16 0.48
CA MET A 179 5.13 4.38 0.14
C MET A 179 4.20 4.15 -1.06
N THR A 180 4.69 3.55 -2.15
CA THR A 180 3.90 3.16 -3.32
C THR A 180 2.64 2.36 -2.94
N MET A 181 2.78 1.40 -2.02
CA MET A 181 1.70 0.49 -1.62
C MET A 181 0.55 1.17 -0.88
N GLY A 182 0.77 2.36 -0.30
CA GLY A 182 -0.32 3.19 0.24
C GLY A 182 -0.80 4.25 -0.75
N ILE A 183 0.11 4.92 -1.45
CA ILE A 183 -0.21 6.08 -2.29
C ILE A 183 -0.94 5.68 -3.57
N VAL A 184 -0.46 4.67 -4.30
CA VAL A 184 -1.08 4.28 -5.57
C VAL A 184 -2.52 3.78 -5.34
N PRO A 185 -2.81 2.88 -4.39
CA PRO A 185 -4.20 2.51 -4.07
C PRO A 185 -5.06 3.69 -3.61
N LEU A 186 -4.50 4.69 -2.92
CA LEU A 186 -5.23 5.89 -2.50
C LEU A 186 -5.59 6.79 -3.70
N ILE A 187 -4.69 6.95 -4.67
CA ILE A 187 -4.97 7.64 -5.94
C ILE A 187 -6.08 6.90 -6.71
N MET A 188 -6.00 5.57 -6.78
CA MET A 188 -6.99 4.72 -7.43
C MET A 188 -8.36 4.76 -6.74
N ALA A 189 -8.39 4.78 -5.41
CA ALA A 189 -9.62 4.90 -4.62
C ALA A 189 -10.36 6.22 -4.91
N ASN A 190 -9.62 7.28 -5.27
CA ASN A 190 -10.18 8.53 -5.74
C ASN A 190 -10.56 8.53 -7.23
N GLY A 191 -10.26 7.43 -7.95
CA GLY A 191 -10.53 7.24 -9.37
C GLY A 191 -9.62 8.05 -10.28
N PHE A 192 -8.35 8.26 -9.88
CA PHE A 192 -7.39 9.09 -10.62
C PHE A 192 -7.92 10.50 -10.96
N ASP A 193 -8.73 11.08 -10.07
CA ASP A 193 -9.36 12.38 -10.31
C ASP A 193 -8.35 13.53 -10.15
N MET A 194 -7.62 13.83 -11.22
CA MET A 194 -6.58 14.86 -11.25
C MET A 194 -7.12 16.29 -11.03
N ARG A 195 -8.45 16.49 -11.00
CA ARG A 195 -9.03 17.79 -10.58
C ARG A 195 -8.84 18.00 -9.08
N ASN A 196 -8.86 16.93 -8.30
CA ASN A 196 -8.59 16.98 -6.86
C ASN A 196 -7.10 17.31 -6.64
N LYS A 197 -6.84 18.48 -6.05
CA LYS A 197 -5.47 18.96 -5.76
C LYS A 197 -4.67 17.98 -4.89
N TYR A 198 -5.33 17.27 -3.96
CA TYR A 198 -4.65 16.30 -3.11
C TYR A 198 -4.22 15.05 -3.88
N VAL A 199 -5.03 14.61 -4.86
CA VAL A 199 -4.65 13.51 -5.76
C VAL A 199 -3.46 13.91 -6.64
N ARG A 200 -3.43 15.16 -7.14
CA ARG A 200 -2.27 15.68 -7.88
C ARG A 200 -0.99 15.68 -7.05
N ILE A 201 -1.07 16.14 -5.80
CA ILE A 201 0.06 16.12 -4.88
C ILE A 201 0.58 14.69 -4.70
N LEU A 202 -0.31 13.74 -4.39
CA LEU A 202 0.05 12.32 -4.23
C LEU A 202 0.71 11.76 -5.49
N PHE A 203 0.17 12.08 -6.67
CA PHE A 203 0.73 11.66 -7.96
C PHE A 203 2.15 12.21 -8.16
N ILE A 204 2.37 13.50 -7.91
CA ILE A 204 3.70 14.12 -8.01
C ILE A 204 4.68 13.47 -7.02
N CYS A 205 4.29 13.30 -5.76
CA CYS A 205 5.14 12.66 -4.75
C CYS A 205 5.53 11.22 -5.13
N GLU A 206 4.61 10.44 -5.72
CA GLU A 206 4.91 9.10 -6.21
C GLU A 206 6.01 9.11 -7.28
N LEU A 207 6.06 10.12 -8.16
CA LEU A 207 7.09 10.28 -9.19
C LEU A 207 8.48 10.64 -8.65
N PHE A 208 8.61 11.04 -7.39
CA PHE A 208 9.93 11.23 -6.77
C PHE A 208 10.46 9.95 -6.12
N THR A 209 9.62 8.92 -5.98
CA THR A 209 10.02 7.65 -5.36
C THR A 209 10.96 6.83 -6.22
N LEU A 210 11.03 7.09 -7.53
CA LEU A 210 11.74 6.28 -8.54
C LEU A 210 11.48 4.76 -8.37
N SER A 211 10.28 4.41 -7.92
CA SER A 211 9.86 3.03 -7.72
C SER A 211 9.40 2.45 -9.04
N LEU A 212 10.23 1.62 -9.70
CA LEU A 212 9.86 0.96 -10.96
C LEU A 212 8.51 0.22 -10.84
N ALA A 213 8.32 -0.51 -9.75
CA ALA A 213 7.08 -1.18 -9.40
C ALA A 213 5.88 -0.22 -9.29
N GLY A 214 6.10 0.88 -8.57
CA GLY A 214 5.10 1.93 -8.39
C GLY A 214 4.73 2.61 -9.69
N TYR A 215 5.69 2.90 -10.55
CA TYR A 215 5.45 3.49 -11.86
C TYR A 215 4.62 2.56 -12.73
N VAL A 216 5.03 1.30 -12.86
CA VAL A 216 4.28 0.32 -13.66
C VAL A 216 2.83 0.23 -13.17
N THR A 217 2.62 0.16 -11.86
CA THR A 217 1.26 0.06 -11.27
C THR A 217 0.46 1.35 -11.47
N LEU A 218 1.08 2.51 -11.27
CA LEU A 218 0.47 3.82 -11.45
C LEU A 218 0.06 4.05 -12.92
N PHE A 219 0.92 3.73 -13.89
CA PHE A 219 0.64 3.93 -15.31
C PHE A 219 -0.37 2.94 -15.87
N ILE A 220 -0.22 1.65 -15.58
CA ILE A 220 -1.21 0.64 -15.96
C ILE A 220 -2.56 0.99 -15.32
N GLY A 221 -2.56 1.37 -14.04
CA GLY A 221 -3.76 1.81 -13.35
C GLY A 221 -4.41 3.02 -13.97
N TYR A 222 -3.64 4.07 -14.24
CA TYR A 222 -4.15 5.28 -14.88
C TYR A 222 -4.75 5.00 -16.26
N PHE A 223 -4.06 4.18 -17.05
CA PHE A 223 -4.50 3.79 -18.40
C PHE A 223 -5.82 3.03 -18.34
N LEU A 224 -5.87 1.96 -17.55
CA LEU A 224 -7.07 1.12 -17.43
C LEU A 224 -8.26 1.88 -16.82
N PHE A 225 -8.04 2.81 -15.88
CA PHE A 225 -9.13 3.60 -15.30
C PHE A 225 -9.75 4.62 -16.27
N ASN A 226 -8.98 5.09 -17.25
CA ASN A 226 -9.34 6.23 -18.10
C ASN A 226 -9.49 5.89 -19.59
N LEU A 227 -9.46 4.61 -20.00
CA LEU A 227 -9.56 4.12 -21.39
C LEU A 227 -10.53 4.95 -22.26
N SER A 228 -10.00 5.97 -22.93
CA SER A 228 -10.68 6.87 -23.84
C SER A 228 -9.61 7.51 -24.73
N LEU A 229 -9.93 7.91 -25.96
CA LEU A 229 -8.94 8.53 -26.86
C LEU A 229 -8.29 9.80 -26.25
N HIS A 230 -9.01 10.50 -25.36
CA HIS A 230 -8.48 11.64 -24.60
C HIS A 230 -7.48 11.23 -23.50
N SER A 231 -7.50 9.98 -23.02
CA SER A 231 -6.52 9.47 -22.05
C SER A 231 -5.14 9.23 -22.67
N LEU A 232 -5.07 9.02 -24.00
CA LEU A 232 -3.80 8.91 -24.72
C LEU A 232 -3.01 10.24 -24.65
N ARG A 233 -3.69 11.38 -24.75
CA ARG A 233 -3.07 12.71 -24.59
C ARG A 233 -2.48 12.91 -23.21
N ASN A 234 -3.23 12.55 -22.16
CA ASN A 234 -2.73 12.68 -20.79
C ASN A 234 -1.61 11.69 -20.48
N LEU A 235 -1.64 10.50 -21.08
CA LEU A 235 -0.54 9.52 -21.02
C LEU A 235 0.72 10.10 -21.68
N LEU A 236 0.61 10.68 -22.87
CA LEU A 236 1.72 11.35 -23.55
C LEU A 236 2.29 12.49 -22.70
N VAL A 237 1.45 13.32 -22.08
CA VAL A 237 1.89 14.36 -21.14
C VAL A 237 2.62 13.75 -19.95
N GLY A 238 2.14 12.63 -19.40
CA GLY A 238 2.82 11.91 -18.31
C GLY A 238 4.17 11.34 -18.73
N ILE A 239 4.26 10.72 -19.91
CA ILE A 239 5.50 10.19 -20.47
C ILE A 239 6.50 11.32 -20.72
N VAL A 240 6.06 12.43 -21.31
CA VAL A 240 6.89 13.62 -21.53
C VAL A 240 7.36 14.21 -20.19
N PHE A 241 6.49 14.27 -19.19
CA PHE A 241 6.85 14.76 -17.87
C PHE A 241 7.89 13.87 -17.18
N ILE A 242 7.77 12.55 -17.27
CA ILE A 242 8.79 11.62 -16.76
C ILE A 242 10.08 11.76 -17.55
N GLY A 243 10.01 11.80 -18.88
CA GLY A 243 11.17 12.00 -19.73
C GLY A 243 11.90 13.30 -19.38
N LEU A 244 11.15 14.37 -19.12
CA LEU A 244 11.69 15.63 -18.63
C LEU A 244 12.29 15.50 -17.22
N LEU A 245 11.63 14.79 -16.30
CA LEU A 245 12.14 14.59 -14.93
C LEU A 245 13.44 13.78 -14.95
N ILE A 246 13.50 12.70 -15.73
CA ILE A 246 14.70 11.91 -15.99
C ILE A 246 15.79 12.81 -16.60
N TYR A 247 15.46 13.61 -17.62
CA TYR A 247 16.40 14.53 -18.24
C TYR A 247 16.94 15.57 -17.25
N LEU A 248 16.08 16.20 -16.45
CA LEU A 248 16.45 17.20 -15.45
C LEU A 248 17.31 16.60 -14.34
N MET A 249 16.99 15.38 -13.88
CA MET A 249 17.81 14.66 -12.92
C MET A 249 19.19 14.33 -13.49
N ASN A 250 19.25 13.88 -14.75
CA ASN A 250 20.50 13.64 -15.45
C ASN A 250 21.34 14.92 -15.59
N PHE A 251 20.69 16.02 -16.00
CA PHE A 251 21.31 17.34 -16.12
C PHE A 251 21.84 17.87 -14.77
N ALA A 252 21.12 17.61 -13.68
CA ALA A 252 21.53 17.98 -12.33
C ALA A 252 22.64 17.07 -11.75
N GLY A 253 23.22 16.16 -12.54
CA GLY A 253 24.32 15.29 -12.11
C GLY A 253 23.87 14.05 -11.35
N TYR A 254 22.59 13.69 -11.39
CA TYR A 254 22.03 12.51 -10.72
C TYR A 254 21.81 11.32 -11.68
N SER A 255 22.65 11.21 -12.72
CA SER A 255 22.64 10.12 -13.71
C SER A 255 22.69 8.74 -13.05
N ASP A 256 23.54 8.60 -12.04
CA ASP A 256 23.86 7.33 -11.41
C ASP A 256 22.65 6.77 -10.64
N ILE A 257 21.87 7.64 -10.01
CA ILE A 257 20.64 7.26 -9.29
C ILE A 257 19.60 6.73 -10.28
N LEU A 258 19.44 7.37 -11.43
CA LEU A 258 18.53 6.91 -12.49
C LEU A 258 19.00 5.58 -13.08
N GLN A 259 20.30 5.44 -13.30
CA GLN A 259 20.92 4.22 -13.78
C GLN A 259 20.59 3.04 -12.86
N THR A 260 20.94 3.14 -11.58
CA THR A 260 20.72 2.05 -10.61
C THR A 260 19.24 1.81 -10.31
N SER A 261 18.42 2.85 -10.26
CA SER A 261 17.02 2.72 -9.81
C SER A 261 16.06 2.27 -10.90
N ILE A 262 16.35 2.59 -12.17
CA ILE A 262 15.44 2.37 -13.30
C ILE A 262 16.14 1.57 -14.42
N TRP A 263 17.27 2.04 -14.94
CA TRP A 263 17.86 1.47 -16.15
C TRP A 263 18.45 0.08 -15.94
N ASP A 264 19.28 -0.11 -14.92
CA ASP A 264 19.87 -1.40 -14.56
C ASP A 264 18.78 -2.44 -14.24
N ARG A 265 17.63 -1.98 -13.74
CA ARG A 265 16.49 -2.86 -13.43
C ARG A 265 15.67 -3.25 -14.66
N LEU A 266 15.74 -2.49 -15.74
CA LEU A 266 15.07 -2.79 -17.01
C LEU A 266 15.94 -3.61 -17.96
N GLU A 267 17.23 -3.75 -17.65
CA GLU A 267 18.16 -4.54 -18.44
C GLU A 267 17.67 -5.98 -18.59
N TYR A 268 17.75 -6.50 -19.82
CA TYR A 268 17.40 -7.88 -20.14
C TYR A 268 18.67 -8.72 -20.21
N LYS A 269 18.82 -9.66 -19.28
CA LYS A 269 19.96 -10.59 -19.19
C LYS A 269 19.47 -12.00 -18.96
N ASP A 270 20.07 -12.96 -19.66
CA ASP A 270 19.82 -14.40 -19.48
C ASP A 270 18.34 -14.80 -19.54
N GLY A 271 17.59 -14.21 -20.48
CA GLY A 271 16.18 -14.51 -20.67
C GLY A 271 15.22 -13.84 -19.68
N ASN A 272 15.73 -13.02 -18.76
CA ASN A 272 14.94 -12.37 -17.71
C ASN A 272 15.28 -10.88 -17.59
N ILE A 273 14.38 -10.11 -16.99
CA ILE A 273 14.63 -8.70 -16.65
C ILE A 273 15.38 -8.67 -15.31
N VAL A 274 16.51 -7.98 -15.24
CA VAL A 274 17.37 -7.91 -14.03
C VAL A 274 16.60 -7.42 -12.81
N GLY A 275 15.65 -6.49 -12.99
CA GLY A 275 14.76 -6.01 -11.93
C GLY A 275 13.79 -7.05 -11.36
N ASN A 276 13.71 -8.25 -11.95
CA ASN A 276 12.98 -9.41 -11.42
C ASN A 276 13.81 -10.15 -10.35
N ASN A 277 14.20 -9.41 -9.31
CA ASN A 277 15.04 -9.88 -8.20
C ASN A 277 14.22 -10.21 -6.94
N ARG A 278 12.98 -10.69 -7.13
CA ARG A 278 11.96 -10.83 -6.07
C ARG A 278 12.17 -12.03 -5.17
N VAL A 279 12.85 -13.04 -5.71
CA VAL A 279 13.15 -14.31 -5.07
C VAL A 279 14.62 -14.60 -5.31
N SER A 280 15.39 -14.73 -4.23
CA SER A 280 16.78 -15.17 -4.30
C SER A 280 16.90 -16.60 -4.81
N SER A 281 18.08 -16.95 -5.34
CA SER A 281 18.35 -18.29 -5.84
C SER A 281 18.21 -19.36 -4.75
N GLU A 282 18.53 -18.99 -3.51
CA GLU A 282 18.44 -19.79 -2.30
C GLU A 282 16.98 -20.06 -1.95
N PHE A 283 16.15 -19.01 -1.92
CA PHE A 283 14.72 -19.15 -1.66
C PHE A 283 14.00 -19.89 -2.79
N GLU A 284 14.47 -19.77 -4.04
CA GLU A 284 13.92 -20.54 -5.15
C GLU A 284 14.07 -22.05 -4.92
N LYS A 285 15.23 -22.52 -4.45
CA LYS A 285 15.44 -23.94 -4.13
C LYS A 285 14.46 -24.42 -3.05
N VAL A 286 14.24 -23.61 -2.02
CA VAL A 286 13.26 -23.89 -0.95
C VAL A 286 11.85 -23.96 -1.51
N TYR A 287 11.49 -23.02 -2.39
CA TYR A 287 10.20 -22.99 -3.05
C TYR A 287 9.98 -24.22 -3.94
N GLN A 288 10.98 -24.63 -4.73
CA GLN A 288 10.88 -25.83 -5.58
C GLN A 288 10.68 -27.11 -4.75
N TYR A 289 11.37 -27.23 -3.61
CA TYR A 289 11.12 -28.33 -2.68
C TYR A 289 9.70 -28.24 -2.11
N PHE A 290 9.26 -27.05 -1.68
CA PHE A 290 7.94 -26.82 -1.11
C PHE A 290 6.80 -27.21 -2.06
N ILE A 291 6.85 -26.81 -3.34
CA ILE A 291 5.78 -27.12 -4.31
C ILE A 291 5.68 -28.62 -4.63
N SER A 292 6.78 -29.36 -4.45
CA SER A 292 6.80 -30.83 -4.62
C SER A 292 6.27 -31.58 -3.39
N SER A 293 6.00 -30.88 -2.28
CA SER A 293 5.57 -31.46 -1.01
C SER A 293 4.05 -31.39 -0.82
N SER A 294 3.51 -32.23 0.07
CA SER A 294 2.10 -32.15 0.49
C SER A 294 1.75 -30.85 1.22
N LYS A 295 2.76 -30.12 1.72
CA LYS A 295 2.59 -28.83 2.38
C LYS A 295 2.20 -27.70 1.41
N ILE A 296 2.22 -27.92 0.10
CA ILE A 296 1.75 -26.94 -0.89
C ILE A 296 0.32 -26.45 -0.60
N TRP A 297 -0.55 -27.31 -0.08
CA TRP A 297 -1.94 -26.96 0.24
C TRP A 297 -2.06 -26.06 1.45
N THR A 298 -1.26 -26.32 2.49
CA THR A 298 -1.42 -25.73 3.81
C THR A 298 -0.39 -24.68 4.20
N GLY A 299 0.71 -24.61 3.46
CA GLY A 299 1.89 -23.85 3.85
C GLY A 299 2.78 -24.65 4.80
N ASN A 300 3.97 -24.12 5.05
CA ASN A 300 4.95 -24.68 5.96
C ASN A 300 5.53 -23.58 6.86
N SER A 301 4.89 -23.40 8.03
CA SER A 301 5.29 -22.42 9.04
C SER A 301 6.63 -22.73 9.72
N LEU A 302 7.21 -23.92 9.49
CA LEU A 302 8.56 -24.26 9.96
C LEU A 302 9.66 -23.64 9.08
N ILE A 303 9.32 -23.23 7.85
CA ILE A 303 10.27 -22.53 6.99
C ILE A 303 10.27 -21.07 7.41
N ASP A 304 11.32 -20.67 8.11
CA ASP A 304 11.54 -19.26 8.40
C ASP A 304 11.98 -18.54 7.12
N VAL A 305 11.04 -17.82 6.50
CA VAL A 305 11.31 -17.06 5.28
C VAL A 305 12.16 -15.81 5.52
N THR A 306 12.33 -15.38 6.77
CA THR A 306 13.00 -14.11 7.13
C THR A 306 14.53 -14.19 7.06
N ILE A 307 15.09 -15.40 7.10
CA ILE A 307 16.54 -15.64 6.98
C ILE A 307 17.05 -15.46 5.54
N TYR A 308 16.14 -15.46 4.56
CA TYR A 308 16.49 -15.37 3.15
C TYR A 308 16.43 -13.92 2.67
N GLY A 309 17.48 -13.46 1.97
CA GLY A 309 17.45 -12.19 1.26
C GLY A 309 16.56 -12.26 0.01
N GLY A 310 15.96 -11.14 -0.38
CA GLY A 310 15.15 -11.05 -1.60
C GLY A 310 13.97 -12.02 -1.59
N VAL A 311 13.09 -11.92 -0.58
CA VAL A 311 11.89 -12.76 -0.49
C VAL A 311 10.64 -11.88 -0.50
N SER A 312 10.07 -11.75 -1.69
CA SER A 312 8.87 -10.96 -1.94
C SER A 312 7.96 -11.63 -2.97
N GLY A 313 6.68 -11.29 -2.93
CA GLY A 313 5.71 -11.78 -3.89
C GLY A 313 5.15 -13.16 -3.58
N TYR A 314 4.30 -13.66 -4.47
CA TYR A 314 3.38 -14.79 -4.19
C TYR A 314 4.07 -16.07 -3.70
N LYS A 315 5.33 -16.35 -4.10
CA LYS A 315 6.08 -17.53 -3.65
C LYS A 315 6.29 -17.53 -2.13
N LYS A 316 6.62 -16.37 -1.55
CA LYS A 316 6.70 -16.18 -0.09
C LYS A 316 5.38 -16.56 0.58
N TYR A 317 4.29 -15.97 0.10
CA TYR A 317 2.97 -16.19 0.67
C TYR A 317 2.52 -17.65 0.55
N LEU A 318 2.80 -18.31 -0.57
CA LEU A 318 2.52 -19.75 -0.76
C LEU A 318 3.30 -20.61 0.23
N VAL A 319 4.61 -20.35 0.42
CA VAL A 319 5.42 -21.11 1.39
C VAL A 319 4.84 -20.98 2.80
N GLN A 320 4.38 -19.79 3.20
CA GLN A 320 3.83 -19.57 4.55
C GLN A 320 2.40 -20.10 4.71
N ASN A 321 1.52 -19.89 3.72
CA ASN A 321 0.07 -20.06 3.87
C ASN A 321 -0.56 -21.10 2.93
N GLY A 322 0.20 -21.63 1.97
CA GLY A 322 -0.26 -22.61 0.99
C GLY A 322 -1.33 -22.10 0.02
N ILE A 323 -1.80 -23.02 -0.83
CA ILE A 323 -2.87 -22.76 -1.80
C ILE A 323 -4.18 -22.37 -1.11
N ILE A 324 -4.51 -22.97 0.04
CA ILE A 324 -5.74 -22.64 0.76
C ILE A 324 -5.73 -21.19 1.22
N GLY A 325 -4.63 -20.72 1.81
CA GLY A 325 -4.49 -19.33 2.23
C GLY A 325 -4.55 -18.36 1.05
N LEU A 326 -4.05 -18.77 -0.12
CA LEU A 326 -4.14 -17.96 -1.34
C LEU A 326 -5.59 -17.86 -1.83
N ILE A 327 -6.31 -18.98 -1.88
CA ILE A 327 -7.72 -19.03 -2.29
C ILE A 327 -8.57 -18.17 -1.35
N LEU A 328 -8.36 -18.23 -0.04
CA LEU A 328 -9.09 -17.41 0.92
C LEU A 328 -8.86 -15.91 0.70
N GLY A 329 -7.62 -15.50 0.42
CA GLY A 329 -7.30 -14.11 0.06
C GLY A 329 -7.96 -13.67 -1.23
N LEU A 330 -7.85 -14.48 -2.28
CA LEU A 330 -8.50 -14.20 -3.57
C LEU A 330 -10.03 -14.14 -3.44
N ALA A 331 -10.63 -15.00 -2.61
CA ALA A 331 -12.07 -15.03 -2.39
C ALA A 331 -12.60 -13.71 -1.81
N ILE A 332 -11.88 -13.08 -0.88
CA ILE A 332 -12.28 -11.79 -0.27
C ILE A 332 -12.34 -10.69 -1.34
N TYR A 333 -11.29 -10.56 -2.15
CA TYR A 333 -11.20 -9.55 -3.21
C TYR A 333 -12.23 -9.80 -4.32
N THR A 334 -12.39 -11.06 -4.72
CA THR A 334 -13.36 -11.50 -5.73
C THR A 334 -14.78 -11.24 -5.27
N TYR A 335 -15.14 -11.66 -4.04
CA TYR A 335 -16.46 -11.41 -3.47
C TYR A 335 -16.77 -9.91 -3.40
N SER A 336 -15.79 -9.09 -3.00
CA SER A 336 -15.91 -7.63 -2.97
C SER A 336 -16.19 -7.01 -4.34
N TYR A 337 -15.54 -7.53 -5.38
CA TYR A 337 -15.80 -7.14 -6.77
C TYR A 337 -17.22 -7.55 -7.20
N LEU A 338 -17.62 -8.80 -6.95
CA LEU A 338 -18.92 -9.35 -7.33
C LEU A 338 -20.10 -8.59 -6.69
N MET A 339 -19.92 -8.02 -5.49
CA MET A 339 -20.93 -7.16 -4.86
C MET A 339 -21.20 -5.85 -5.61
N SER A 340 -20.35 -5.49 -6.57
CA SER A 340 -20.35 -4.18 -7.22
C SER A 340 -20.50 -4.28 -8.74
N PHE A 341 -19.77 -5.21 -9.36
CA PHE A 341 -19.73 -5.50 -10.79
C PHE A 341 -19.59 -4.23 -11.66
N LYS A 342 -18.62 -3.36 -11.29
CA LYS A 342 -18.29 -2.14 -12.04
C LYS A 342 -16.89 -2.24 -12.62
N TYR A 343 -16.73 -1.80 -13.87
CA TYR A 343 -15.47 -1.80 -14.59
C TYR A 343 -14.30 -1.23 -13.77
N ARG A 344 -14.43 -0.01 -13.25
CA ARG A 344 -13.36 0.64 -12.45
C ARG A 344 -13.00 -0.13 -11.17
N ILE A 345 -13.98 -0.82 -10.57
CA ILE A 345 -13.73 -1.67 -9.40
C ILE A 345 -13.00 -2.94 -9.83
N GLY A 346 -13.39 -3.55 -10.96
CA GLY A 346 -12.67 -4.69 -11.54
C GLY A 346 -11.22 -4.37 -11.87
N VAL A 347 -10.97 -3.19 -12.46
CA VAL A 347 -9.60 -2.70 -12.69
C VAL A 347 -8.85 -2.51 -11.35
N PHE A 348 -9.50 -1.93 -10.34
CA PHE A 348 -8.89 -1.81 -9.00
C PHE A 348 -8.53 -3.18 -8.44
N THR A 349 -9.46 -4.14 -8.47
CA THR A 349 -9.22 -5.52 -8.02
C THR A 349 -8.05 -6.16 -8.77
N LEU A 350 -8.01 -6.07 -10.10
CA LEU A 350 -6.93 -6.64 -10.91
C LEU A 350 -5.56 -6.10 -10.50
N ILE A 351 -5.45 -4.79 -10.33
CA ILE A 351 -4.19 -4.13 -9.94
C ILE A 351 -3.79 -4.52 -8.53
N LEU A 352 -4.73 -4.65 -7.61
CA LEU A 352 -4.44 -5.18 -6.29
C LEU A 352 -3.88 -6.59 -6.39
N LEU A 353 -4.48 -7.48 -7.18
CA LEU A 353 -3.95 -8.83 -7.42
C LEU A 353 -2.53 -8.82 -8.00
N LEU A 354 -2.21 -7.88 -8.89
CA LEU A 354 -0.84 -7.69 -9.39
C LEU A 354 0.13 -7.22 -8.30
N LEU A 355 -0.30 -6.32 -7.41
CA LEU A 355 0.50 -5.91 -6.24
C LEU A 355 0.71 -7.09 -5.27
N LEU A 356 -0.27 -7.99 -5.14
CA LEU A 356 -0.13 -9.22 -4.34
C LEU A 356 0.86 -10.18 -4.95
N TYR A 357 0.85 -10.33 -6.28
CA TYR A 357 1.87 -11.08 -6.99
C TYR A 357 3.28 -10.54 -6.68
N GLN A 358 3.42 -9.22 -6.60
CA GLN A 358 4.71 -8.55 -6.42
C GLN A 358 5.23 -8.52 -4.97
N ASN A 359 4.38 -8.27 -3.98
CA ASN A 359 4.79 -8.02 -2.59
C ASN A 359 4.22 -9.00 -1.57
N ALA A 360 3.19 -9.81 -1.92
CA ALA A 360 2.61 -10.85 -1.06
C ALA A 360 1.90 -10.38 0.24
N TYR A 361 1.29 -9.19 0.25
CA TYR A 361 0.59 -8.68 1.45
C TYR A 361 -0.91 -8.41 1.20
N PRO A 362 -1.75 -9.47 1.08
CA PRO A 362 -3.19 -9.33 0.83
C PRO A 362 -3.96 -8.59 1.92
N TYR A 363 -3.45 -8.57 3.15
CA TYR A 363 -4.11 -7.94 4.29
C TYR A 363 -3.37 -6.70 4.77
N TRP A 364 -2.55 -6.09 3.89
CA TRP A 364 -1.90 -4.86 4.26
C TRP A 364 -2.95 -3.77 4.46
N PHE A 365 -2.95 -3.13 5.63
CA PHE A 365 -4.06 -2.28 6.04
C PHE A 365 -4.31 -1.13 5.05
N CYS A 366 -3.26 -0.46 4.56
CA CYS A 366 -3.39 0.60 3.57
C CYS A 366 -4.08 0.12 2.29
N VAL A 367 -3.68 -1.05 1.76
CA VAL A 367 -4.25 -1.65 0.54
C VAL A 367 -5.72 -1.99 0.74
N MET A 368 -6.02 -2.77 1.79
CA MET A 368 -7.38 -3.26 2.04
C MET A 368 -8.33 -2.12 2.42
N CYS A 369 -7.87 -1.16 3.24
CA CYS A 369 -8.63 0.05 3.58
C CYS A 369 -8.98 0.86 2.32
N MET A 370 -8.01 1.10 1.44
CA MET A 370 -8.24 1.84 0.20
C MET A 370 -9.16 1.09 -0.75
N TYR A 371 -9.09 -0.23 -0.79
CA TYR A 371 -10.01 -1.02 -1.59
C TYR A 371 -11.46 -0.92 -1.08
N ILE A 372 -11.69 -1.01 0.23
CA ILE A 372 -13.02 -0.88 0.85
C ILE A 372 -13.60 0.52 0.57
N LEU A 373 -12.84 1.56 0.90
CA LEU A 373 -13.28 2.96 0.75
C LEU A 373 -13.41 3.37 -0.72
N GLY A 374 -12.44 2.97 -1.55
CA GLY A 374 -12.40 3.29 -2.97
C GLY A 374 -13.47 2.57 -3.77
N SER A 375 -13.74 1.30 -3.49
CA SER A 375 -14.82 0.57 -4.18
C SER A 375 -16.17 1.24 -3.97
N ASP A 376 -16.43 1.80 -2.79
CA ASP A 376 -17.66 2.54 -2.51
C ASP A 376 -17.70 3.90 -3.25
N ASN A 377 -16.61 4.67 -3.20
CA ASN A 377 -16.49 5.94 -3.92
C ASN A 377 -16.59 5.79 -5.46
N LEU A 378 -16.06 4.69 -6.00
CA LEU A 378 -16.13 4.40 -7.44
C LEU A 378 -17.53 3.95 -7.88
N LYS A 379 -18.40 3.49 -6.97
CA LYS A 379 -19.82 3.25 -7.27
C LYS A 379 -20.61 4.55 -7.39
N SER A 380 -20.32 5.52 -6.53
CA SER A 380 -21.11 6.75 -6.41
C SER A 380 -20.82 7.76 -7.51
N LYS A 381 -19.60 7.74 -8.08
CA LYS A 381 -19.27 8.50 -9.29
C LYS A 381 -20.07 7.93 -10.48
N LYS A 382 -21.21 8.55 -10.79
CA LYS A 382 -21.95 8.31 -12.05
C LYS A 382 -20.94 8.30 -13.20
N THR A 383 -20.93 7.20 -13.95
CA THR A 383 -20.29 7.12 -15.26
C THR A 383 -20.84 8.25 -16.12
N TYR A 384 -20.08 9.34 -16.24
CA TYR A 384 -20.23 10.23 -17.37
C TYR A 384 -19.86 9.38 -18.59
N LYS A 385 -20.88 9.01 -19.34
CA LYS A 385 -20.74 8.50 -20.71
C LYS A 385 -20.26 9.64 -21.60
#